data_AF-A0A661WL39-F1
#
_entry.id   AF-A0A661WL39-F1
#
_cell.length_a   1.000
_cell.length_b   1.000
_cell.length_c   1.000
_cell.angle_alpha   90.00
_cell.angle_beta   90.00
_cell.angle_gamma   90.00
#
_symmetry.space_group_name_H-M   'P 1'
#
loop_
_entity.id
_entity.type
_entity.pdbx_description
1 polymer ?
#
loop_
_entity_poly.entity_id
_entity_poly.type
_entity_poly.pdbx_seq_one_letter_code
_entity_poly.pdbx_strand_id
1 'polypeptide(L)' 'MKKNKTKPTLINSYQKLINISCDLASELDLNILLTKIVNAASEVSDSEEASILMFDPAKNTLYFQAATNLDTGLKRG' A
#
# COMPACT_ATOMS: atom_id res chain seq x y z
N MET A 1 3.82 32.29 5.12
CA MET A 1 3.69 31.42 6.32
C MET A 1 4.01 29.98 5.89
N LYS A 2 5.24 29.50 6.08
CA LYS A 2 5.66 28.15 5.69
C LYS A 2 5.24 27.17 6.80
N LYS A 3 4.36 26.21 6.49
CA LYS A 3 3.98 25.14 7.44
C LYS A 3 5.20 24.24 7.66
N ASN A 4 5.80 24.32 8.84
CA ASN A 4 6.85 23.38 9.24
C ASN A 4 6.20 22.00 9.43
N LYS A 5 6.43 21.08 8.48
CA LYS A 5 6.10 19.65 8.66
C LYS A 5 6.97 19.13 9.81
N THR A 6 6.42 19.02 11.01
CA THR A 6 7.04 18.32 12.14
C THR A 6 7.25 16.86 11.73
N LYS A 7 8.51 16.42 11.70
CA LYS A 7 8.84 15.02 11.39
C LYS A 7 8.14 14.10 12.41
N PRO A 8 7.54 12.97 11.98
CA PRO A 8 6.93 12.03 12.89
C PRO A 8 7.98 11.49 13.88
N THR A 9 7.62 11.43 15.15
CA THR A 9 8.45 10.78 16.17
C THR A 9 8.43 9.27 15.93
N LEU A 10 9.47 8.56 16.39
CA LEU A 10 9.55 7.10 16.28
C LEU A 10 8.32 6.41 16.91
N ILE A 11 7.80 6.95 18.01
CA ILE A 11 6.59 6.45 18.67
C ILE A 11 5.35 6.60 17.77
N ASN A 12 5.19 7.72 17.08
CA ASN A 12 4.07 7.91 16.15
C ASN A 12 4.12 6.91 14.99
N SER A 13 5.32 6.59 14.48
CA SER A 13 5.49 5.58 13.43
C SER A 13 5.08 4.19 13.92
N TYR A 14 5.47 3.80 15.13
CA TYR A 14 5.05 2.51 15.70
C TYR A 14 3.54 2.45 15.96
N GLN A 15 2.94 3.54 16.47
CA GLN A 15 1.49 3.63 16.65
C GLN A 15 0.76 3.44 15.31
N LYS A 16 1.26 4.09 14.24
CA LYS A 16 0.68 3.97 12.89
C LYS A 16 0.76 2.53 12.38
N LEU A 17 1.91 1.86 12.55
CA LEU A 17 2.08 0.46 12.16
C LEU A 17 1.16 -0.50 12.90
N ILE A 18 0.96 -0.30 14.21
CA ILE A 18 0.04 -1.11 15.01
C ILE A 18 -1.40 -0.93 14.53
N ASN A 19 -1.84 0.31 14.29
CA ASN A 19 -3.18 0.59 13.79
C ASN A 19 -3.41 -0.08 12.42
N ILE A 20 -2.46 0.07 11.49
CA ILE A 20 -2.49 -0.63 10.19
C ILE A 20 -2.61 -2.14 10.39
N SER A 21 -1.82 -2.73 11.30
CA SER A 21 -1.83 -4.17 11.54
C SER A 21 -3.18 -4.68 12.07
N CYS A 22 -3.81 -3.94 13.00
CA CYS A 22 -5.15 -4.26 13.51
C CYS A 22 -6.23 -4.14 12.44
N ASP A 23 -6.20 -3.05 11.65
CA ASP A 23 -7.16 -2.81 10.57
C ASP A 23 -7.06 -3.90 9.50
N LEU A 24 -5.84 -4.31 9.14
CA LEU A 24 -5.58 -5.40 8.21
C LEU A 24 -6.06 -6.75 8.76
N ALA A 25 -5.82 -7.05 10.04
CA ALA A 25 -6.25 -8.30 10.66
C ALA A 25 -7.78 -8.47 10.73
N SER A 26 -8.53 -7.37 10.67
CA SER A 26 -10.00 -7.38 10.65
C SER A 26 -10.62 -7.58 9.26
N GLU A 27 -9.81 -7.55 8.19
CA GLU A 27 -10.28 -7.65 6.81
C GLU A 27 -10.24 -9.09 6.30
N LEU A 28 -11.37 -9.60 5.83
CA LEU A 28 -11.52 -10.96 5.30
C LEU A 28 -11.52 -11.00 3.77
N ASP A 29 -11.82 -9.88 3.10
CA ASP A 29 -11.74 -9.79 1.65
C ASP A 29 -10.29 -9.54 1.22
N LEU A 30 -9.72 -10.51 0.49
CA LEU A 30 -8.34 -10.46 0.04
C LEU A 30 -8.05 -9.23 -0.84
N ASN A 31 -8.99 -8.81 -1.71
CA ASN A 31 -8.76 -7.66 -2.58
C ASN A 31 -8.74 -6.35 -1.78
N ILE A 32 -9.65 -6.23 -0.80
CA ILE A 32 -9.67 -5.08 0.11
C ILE A 32 -8.41 -5.06 0.97
N LEU A 33 -8.00 -6.23 1.49
CA LEU A 33 -6.79 -6.38 2.29
C LEU A 33 -5.54 -5.94 1.51
N LEU A 34 -5.35 -6.44 0.29
CA LEU A 34 -4.19 -6.08 -0.54
C LEU A 34 -4.18 -4.60 -0.93
N THR A 35 -5.35 -4.01 -1.15
CA THR A 35 -5.49 -2.56 -1.39
C THR A 35 -5.08 -1.75 -0.16
N LYS A 36 -5.52 -2.16 1.03
CA LYS A 36 -5.10 -1.53 2.28
C LYS A 36 -3.59 -1.65 2.51
N ILE A 37 -3.01 -2.81 2.23
CA ILE A 37 -1.56 -3.04 2.36
C ILE A 37 -0.77 -2.13 1.41
N VAL A 38 -1.14 -2.06 0.14
CA VAL A 38 -0.38 -1.29 -0.86
C VAL A 38 -0.43 0.22 -0.56
N ASN A 39 -1.59 0.71 -0.10
CA ASN A 39 -1.75 2.10 0.35
C ASN A 39 -0.90 2.38 1.59
N ALA A 40 -0.97 1.51 2.59
CA ALA A 40 -0.17 1.64 3.82
C ALA A 40 1.34 1.60 3.53
N ALA A 41 1.78 0.74 2.62
CA ALA A 41 3.17 0.68 2.18
C ALA A 41 3.62 2.01 1.58
N SER A 42 2.86 2.55 0.61
CA SER A 42 3.13 3.84 -0.01
C SER A 42 3.23 4.98 1.01
N GLU A 43 2.29 5.03 1.97
CA GLU A 43 2.30 6.05 3.02
C GLU A 43 3.47 5.93 4.00
N VAL A 44 3.90 4.71 4.34
CA VAL A 44 4.99 4.47 5.29
C VAL A 44 6.34 4.75 4.65
N SER A 45 6.49 4.47 3.35
CA SER A 45 7.73 4.70 2.60
C SER A 45 7.81 6.10 1.96
N ASP A 46 6.80 6.96 2.14
CA ASP A 46 6.68 8.27 1.47
C ASP A 46 6.91 8.15 -0.05
N SER A 47 6.32 7.11 -0.65
CA SER A 47 6.49 6.79 -2.06
C SER A 47 5.39 7.41 -2.90
N GLU A 48 5.70 7.73 -4.16
CA GLU A 48 4.71 8.23 -5.11
C GLU A 48 3.71 7.14 -5.47
N GLU A 49 4.19 5.90 -5.65
CA GLU A 49 3.38 4.75 -6.01
C GLU A 49 3.89 3.49 -5.33
N ALA A 50 2.99 2.52 -5.09
CA ALA A 50 3.31 1.19 -4.62
C ALA A 50 2.47 0.14 -5.35
N SER A 51 3.02 -1.08 -5.47
CA SER A 51 2.34 -2.20 -6.14
C SER A 51 2.67 -3.54 -5.50
N ILE A 52 1.69 -4.44 -5.49
CA ILE A 52 1.83 -5.85 -5.13
C ILE A 52 1.72 -6.68 -6.42
N LEU A 53 2.77 -7.44 -6.71
CA LEU A 53 2.78 -8.39 -7.82
C LEU A 53 2.57 -9.80 -7.28
N MET A 54 1.68 -10.55 -7.90
CA MET A 54 1.47 -11.96 -7.59
C MET A 54 2.00 -12.83 -8.71
N PHE A 55 2.63 -13.93 -8.34
CA PHE A 55 3.16 -14.91 -9.29
C PHE A 55 2.07 -15.90 -9.67
N ASP A 56 1.81 -16.02 -10.98
CA ASP A 56 0.99 -17.07 -11.57
C ASP A 56 1.93 -18.22 -12.02
N PRO A 57 1.96 -19.36 -11.30
CA PRO A 57 2.81 -20.48 -11.67
C PRO A 57 2.36 -21.18 -12.95
N ALA A 58 1.08 -21.11 -13.32
CA ALA A 58 0.57 -21.76 -14.54
C ALA A 58 1.04 -21.01 -15.79
N LYS A 59 1.18 -19.68 -15.69
CA LYS A 59 1.69 -18.82 -16.78
C LYS A 59 3.16 -18.48 -16.65
N ASN A 60 3.77 -18.75 -15.51
CA ASN A 60 5.13 -18.34 -15.15
C ASN A 60 5.34 -16.81 -15.29
N THR A 61 4.36 -16.03 -14.83
CA THR A 61 4.36 -14.56 -14.97
C THR A 61 3.97 -13.87 -13.67
N LEU A 62 4.52 -12.68 -13.46
CA LEU A 62 4.03 -11.76 -12.43
C LEU A 62 2.91 -10.89 -13.00
N TYR A 63 1.88 -10.64 -12.21
CA TYR A 63 0.81 -9.70 -12.56
C TYR A 63 0.49 -8.79 -11.38
N PHE A 64 0.00 -7.59 -11.68
CA PHE A 64 -0.42 -6.62 -10.68
C PHE A 64 -1.71 -7.10 -10.00
N GLN A 65 -1.62 -7.36 -8.70
CA GLN A 65 -2.77 -7.74 -7.87
C GLN A 65 -3.37 -6.52 -7.15
N ALA A 66 -2.52 -5.56 -6.76
CA ALA A 66 -2.95 -4.27 -6.21
C ALA A 66 -1.89 -3.20 -6.54
N ALA A 67 -2.29 -1.97 -6.80
CA ALA A 67 -1.40 -0.81 -6.90
C ALA A 67 -2.17 0.46 -6.60
N THR A 68 -1.45 1.48 -6.10
CA THR A 68 -2.01 2.80 -5.77
C THR A 68 -2.51 3.58 -7.00
N ASN A 69 -2.06 3.19 -8.20
CA ASN A 69 -2.42 3.81 -9.48
C ASN A 69 -3.26 2.95 -10.43
N LEU A 70 -3.89 1.87 -9.97
CA LEU A 70 -4.69 1.01 -10.87
C LEU A 70 -5.83 1.76 -11.58
N ASP A 71 -6.34 2.86 -10.99
CA ASP A 71 -7.42 3.68 -11.56
C ASP A 71 -6.95 4.77 -12.54
N THR A 72 -5.65 5.09 -12.64
CA THR A 72 -5.16 6.20 -13.50
C THR A 72 -5.02 5.81 -14.97
N GLY A 73 -5.60 4.68 -15.35
CA GLY A 73 -5.62 4.21 -16.72
C GLY A 73 -4.34 3.49 -17.05
N LEU A 74 -4.41 2.15 -17.04
CA LEU A 74 -3.69 1.35 -18.01
C LEU A 74 -4.08 1.83 -19.43
N LYS A 75 -3.49 2.94 -19.89
CA LYS A 75 -3.22 3.13 -21.31
C LYS A 75 -2.12 2.12 -21.64
N ARG A 76 -2.56 0.87 -21.83
CA ARG A 76 -1.77 -0.16 -22.50
C ARG A 76 -1.40 0.44 -23.87
N GLY A 77 -0.13 0.77 -24.04
CA GLY A 77 0.45 0.95 -25.37
C GLY A 77 0.46 -0.35 -26.14
#